data_AF-A0A5J5KW49-F1
#
_entry.id   AF-A0A5J5KW49-F1
#
_cell.length_a   1.000
_cell.length_b   1.000
_cell.length_c   1.000
_cell.angle_alpha   90.00
_cell.angle_beta   90.00
_cell.angle_gamma   90.00
#
_symmetry.space_group_name_H-M   'P 1'
#
loop_
_entity.id
_entity.type
_entity.pdbx_description
1 polymer ?
#
loop_
_entity_poly.entity_id
_entity_poly.type
_entity_poly.pdbx_seq_one_letter_code
_entity_poly.pdbx_strand_id
1 'polypeptide(L)'
;MQSIALFNNKGGVSKTTTAFNLGWMLAEQGKRVLLVDADPQCNLTGMVMGFSSHTDLEEFYAQEPERNLKSALRPAFESQPVPLRPVECPEVEGRRGLFLLPGHVGLAEYEVQLGLAQELTGSIQALQNLPGAIRHLYTITADALAADYVILDLSPGLGSINQNIVATADYLIVPTTPDVFSVMALDSMSRVLPRWHSWAERSSSMQIFQEAAYPVSSPSLKFLGVIVQRYRTRSNAPARAFQEYFDAIEKSVTENLLPRLSDMGALLDNKLYSENTDENAIYRLASISDFNALIANSQQNQTPVFSLTKEQVQRGGAAWNITEDNIKAFRAVFENLANRIVNLTNDNAARIS
;
A
#
# COMPACT_ATOMS: atom_id res chain seq x y z
N MET A 1 5.14 -8.73 -12.41
CA MET A 1 4.36 -8.21 -11.27
C MET A 1 5.23 -7.23 -10.49
N GLN A 2 4.65 -6.13 -10.01
CA GLN A 2 5.33 -5.07 -9.24
C GLN A 2 4.58 -4.82 -7.93
N SER A 3 5.25 -4.92 -6.78
CA SER A 3 4.61 -4.63 -5.49
C SER A 3 4.83 -3.20 -5.03
N ILE A 4 3.77 -2.56 -4.55
CA ILE A 4 3.76 -1.18 -4.08
C ILE A 4 3.27 -1.16 -2.63
N ALA A 5 4.15 -0.84 -1.70
CA ALA A 5 3.82 -0.65 -0.30
C ALA A 5 3.30 0.77 -0.06
N LEU A 6 2.09 0.88 0.50
CA LEU A 6 1.54 2.14 1.02
C LEU A 6 1.87 2.21 2.51
N PHE A 7 2.92 2.95 2.86
CA PHE A 7 3.39 2.99 4.25
C PHE A 7 3.57 4.40 4.79
N ASN A 8 3.07 4.59 6.02
CA ASN A 8 3.38 5.73 6.87
C ASN A 8 3.08 5.31 8.31
N ASN A 9 4.03 5.59 9.22
CA ASN A 9 3.92 5.24 10.64
C ASN A 9 2.92 6.12 11.44
N LYS A 10 2.14 6.93 10.74
CA LYS A 10 0.99 7.67 11.25
C LYS A 10 -0.33 7.03 10.79
N GLY A 11 -1.26 6.87 11.73
CA GLY A 11 -2.64 6.46 11.45
C GLY A 11 -3.46 7.56 10.77
N GLY A 12 -4.51 7.20 10.03
CA GLY A 12 -5.48 8.17 9.51
C GLY A 12 -5.00 9.03 8.32
N VAL A 13 -3.88 8.68 7.69
CA VAL A 13 -3.35 9.36 6.48
C VAL A 13 -3.91 8.80 5.17
N SER A 14 -5.06 8.11 5.22
CA SER A 14 -5.78 7.56 4.07
C SER A 14 -5.04 6.45 3.28
N LYS A 15 -4.22 5.60 3.94
CA LYS A 15 -3.53 4.46 3.30
C LYS A 15 -4.51 3.50 2.61
N THR A 16 -5.41 2.90 3.38
CA THR A 16 -6.47 2.00 2.92
C THR A 16 -7.33 2.61 1.80
N THR A 17 -7.76 3.87 1.98
CA THR A 17 -8.56 4.56 0.97
C THR A 17 -7.77 4.79 -0.32
N THR A 18 -6.47 5.11 -0.21
CA THR A 18 -5.59 5.22 -1.38
C THR A 18 -5.42 3.87 -2.05
N ALA A 19 -5.19 2.80 -1.29
CA ALA A 19 -5.02 1.45 -1.83
C ALA A 19 -6.20 1.04 -2.71
N PHE A 20 -7.42 1.21 -2.20
CA PHE A 20 -8.63 0.88 -2.93
C PHE A 20 -8.85 1.75 -4.17
N ASN A 21 -8.79 3.07 -4.04
CA ASN A 21 -9.05 3.98 -5.15
C ASN A 21 -7.98 3.89 -6.25
N LEU A 22 -6.70 3.76 -5.87
CA LEU A 22 -5.60 3.55 -6.80
C LEU A 22 -5.69 2.18 -7.48
N GLY A 23 -5.93 1.10 -6.73
CA GLY A 23 -6.07 -0.23 -7.31
C GLY A 23 -7.23 -0.31 -8.28
N TRP A 24 -8.36 0.31 -7.94
CA TRP A 24 -9.49 0.44 -8.85
C TRP A 24 -9.14 1.20 -10.12
N MET A 25 -8.42 2.33 -10.02
CA MET A 25 -8.04 3.10 -11.21
C MET A 25 -6.97 2.41 -12.07
N LEU A 26 -6.06 1.64 -11.48
CA LEU A 26 -5.12 0.83 -12.26
C LEU A 26 -5.85 -0.30 -12.99
N ALA A 27 -6.77 -0.99 -12.30
CA ALA A 27 -7.64 -1.98 -12.92
C ALA A 27 -8.50 -1.34 -14.01
N GLU A 28 -9.08 -0.18 -13.68
CA GLU A 28 -9.48 0.96 -14.54
C GLU A 28 -9.02 0.90 -16.00
N GLN A 29 -7.70 1.07 -16.06
CA GLN A 29 -6.84 1.26 -17.21
C GLN A 29 -6.32 -0.08 -17.79
N GLY A 30 -6.93 -1.19 -17.41
CA GLY A 30 -6.66 -2.51 -17.97
C GLY A 30 -5.55 -3.30 -17.28
N LYS A 31 -5.00 -2.81 -16.15
CA LYS A 31 -4.06 -3.59 -15.35
C LYS A 31 -4.78 -4.67 -14.55
N ARG A 32 -4.09 -5.77 -14.26
CA ARG A 32 -4.55 -6.75 -13.26
C ARG A 32 -3.90 -6.41 -11.94
N VAL A 33 -4.71 -6.23 -10.89
CA VAL A 33 -4.25 -5.68 -9.61
C VAL A 33 -4.68 -6.59 -8.47
N LEU A 34 -3.74 -6.96 -7.61
CA LEU A 34 -4.02 -7.62 -6.35
C LEU A 34 -3.87 -6.62 -5.20
N LEU A 35 -4.97 -6.35 -4.50
CA LEU A 35 -4.96 -5.66 -3.22
C LEU A 35 -4.61 -6.66 -2.12
N VAL A 36 -3.69 -6.32 -1.22
CA VAL A 36 -3.34 -7.15 -0.06
C VAL A 36 -3.57 -6.33 1.20
N ASP A 37 -4.47 -6.80 2.06
CA ASP A 37 -4.72 -6.19 3.36
C ASP A 37 -3.83 -6.85 4.42
N ALA A 38 -2.71 -6.18 4.73
CA ALA A 38 -1.78 -6.61 5.77
C ALA A 38 -1.88 -5.73 7.02
N ASP A 39 -2.93 -4.91 7.15
CA ASP A 39 -3.30 -4.29 8.42
C ASP A 39 -4.20 -5.27 9.21
N PRO A 40 -3.80 -5.72 10.42
CA PRO A 40 -4.66 -6.54 11.26
C PRO A 40 -6.03 -5.91 11.55
N GLN A 41 -6.22 -4.60 11.37
CA GLN A 41 -7.55 -3.98 11.49
C GLN A 41 -8.52 -4.34 10.36
N CYS A 42 -8.04 -4.95 9.27
CA CYS A 42 -8.85 -5.45 8.16
C CYS A 42 -9.73 -4.37 7.49
N ASN A 43 -9.29 -3.11 7.53
CA ASN A 43 -10.07 -1.97 7.02
C ASN A 43 -10.27 -2.05 5.50
N LEU A 44 -9.24 -2.49 4.76
CA LEU A 44 -9.34 -2.64 3.30
C LEU A 44 -10.32 -3.76 2.96
N THR A 45 -10.20 -4.88 3.67
CA THR A 45 -11.07 -6.04 3.51
C THR A 45 -12.53 -5.66 3.74
N GLY A 46 -12.84 -5.03 4.88
CA GLY A 46 -14.20 -4.62 5.18
C GLY A 46 -14.76 -3.60 4.17
N MET A 47 -13.94 -2.64 3.72
CA MET A 47 -14.37 -1.66 2.72
C MET A 47 -14.66 -2.29 1.35
N VAL A 48 -13.84 -3.25 0.92
CA VAL A 48 -13.97 -3.91 -0.39
C VAL A 48 -15.09 -4.96 -0.38
N MET A 49 -15.25 -5.69 0.73
CA MET A 49 -16.27 -6.74 0.87
C MET A 49 -17.62 -6.20 1.36
N GLY A 50 -17.71 -4.90 1.68
CA GLY A 50 -18.96 -4.25 2.08
C GLY A 50 -19.43 -4.61 3.50
N PHE A 51 -18.50 -4.90 4.41
CA PHE A 51 -18.84 -5.19 5.79
C PHE A 51 -19.48 -3.97 6.46
N SER A 52 -20.65 -4.19 7.03
CA SER A 52 -21.52 -3.19 7.66
C SER A 52 -21.91 -3.57 9.10
N SER A 53 -21.77 -4.84 9.48
CA SER A 53 -21.88 -5.34 10.84
C SER A 53 -20.50 -5.63 11.45
N HIS A 54 -20.45 -5.62 12.77
CA HIS A 54 -19.29 -6.06 13.54
C HIS A 54 -19.07 -7.59 13.47
N THR A 55 -20.06 -8.35 13.01
CA THR A 55 -20.00 -9.81 12.86
C THR A 55 -19.53 -10.27 11.48
N ASP A 56 -19.62 -9.41 10.45
CA ASP A 56 -19.37 -9.80 9.06
C ASP A 56 -17.98 -10.40 8.84
N LEU A 57 -16.97 -9.87 9.54
CA LEU A 57 -15.60 -10.34 9.46
C LEU A 57 -15.44 -11.75 10.06
N GLU A 58 -16.09 -12.01 11.19
CA GLU A 58 -16.10 -13.34 11.82
C GLU A 58 -16.88 -14.36 10.99
N GLU A 59 -18.02 -13.95 10.43
CA GLU A 59 -18.83 -14.75 9.51
C GLU A 59 -18.03 -15.10 8.24
N PHE A 60 -17.31 -14.14 7.67
CA PHE A 60 -16.40 -14.36 6.55
C PHE A 60 -15.32 -15.39 6.89
N TYR A 61 -14.66 -15.28 8.06
CA TYR A 61 -13.67 -16.29 8.47
C TYR A 61 -14.27 -17.68 8.67
N ALA A 62 -15.52 -17.78 9.14
CA ALA A 62 -16.20 -19.06 9.32
C ALA A 62 -16.59 -19.71 7.98
N GLN A 63 -17.00 -18.90 7.00
CA GLN A 63 -17.43 -19.37 5.68
C GLN A 63 -16.24 -19.68 4.77
N GLU A 64 -15.19 -18.86 4.82
CA GLU A 64 -14.05 -18.88 3.90
C GLU A 64 -12.71 -18.89 4.66
N PRO A 65 -12.47 -19.89 5.53
CA PRO A 65 -11.38 -19.87 6.51
C PRO A 65 -9.97 -19.84 5.89
N GLU A 66 -9.82 -20.29 4.65
CA GLU A 66 -8.52 -20.37 3.95
C GLU A 66 -8.29 -19.19 2.98
N ARG A 67 -9.28 -18.32 2.77
CA ARG A 67 -9.19 -17.21 1.81
C ARG A 67 -8.76 -15.91 2.48
N ASN A 68 -7.72 -15.95 3.30
CA ASN A 68 -7.16 -14.77 3.96
C ASN A 68 -5.65 -14.89 4.18
N LEU A 69 -4.99 -13.76 4.39
CA LEU A 69 -3.54 -13.65 4.51
C LEU A 69 -2.98 -14.48 5.68
N LYS A 70 -3.64 -14.49 6.85
CA LYS A 70 -3.14 -15.26 8.01
C LYS A 70 -3.20 -16.76 7.74
N SER A 71 -4.37 -17.28 7.35
CA SER A 71 -4.56 -18.71 7.10
C SER A 71 -3.62 -19.21 6.03
N ALA A 72 -3.45 -18.44 4.95
CA ALA A 72 -2.53 -18.77 3.89
C ALA A 72 -1.05 -18.81 4.31
N LEU A 73 -0.68 -18.10 5.39
CA LEU A 73 0.67 -18.11 5.97
C LEU A 73 0.91 -19.21 7.00
N ARG A 74 -0.15 -19.89 7.48
CA ARG A 74 -0.05 -20.98 8.47
C ARG A 74 1.00 -22.03 8.12
N PRO A 75 1.17 -22.47 6.85
CA PRO A 75 2.19 -23.46 6.54
C PRO A 75 3.61 -23.04 6.93
N ALA A 76 3.94 -21.76 6.76
CA ALA A 76 5.24 -21.22 7.15
C ALA A 76 5.32 -20.89 8.65
N PHE A 77 4.31 -20.21 9.19
CA PHE A 77 4.34 -19.69 10.57
C PHE A 77 4.05 -20.76 11.62
N GLU A 78 3.19 -21.73 11.32
CA GLU A 78 2.82 -22.83 12.22
C GLU A 78 3.57 -24.13 11.89
N SER A 79 4.61 -24.06 11.04
CA SER A 79 5.49 -25.19 10.68
C SER A 79 4.73 -26.42 10.16
N GLN A 80 3.72 -26.21 9.31
CA GLN A 80 2.95 -27.31 8.75
C GLN A 80 3.73 -27.97 7.58
N PRO A 81 3.63 -29.29 7.39
CA PRO A 81 4.40 -30.02 6.36
C PRO A 81 3.78 -29.87 4.96
N VAL A 82 3.34 -28.67 4.59
CA VAL A 82 2.78 -28.34 3.28
C VAL A 82 3.40 -27.02 2.79
N PRO A 83 3.64 -26.85 1.48
CA PRO A 83 4.15 -25.57 0.97
C PRO A 83 3.04 -24.51 0.97
N LEU A 84 3.44 -23.24 0.98
CA LEU A 84 2.55 -22.13 0.64
C LEU A 84 1.98 -22.33 -0.77
N ARG A 85 0.72 -21.93 -0.96
CA ARG A 85 0.00 -22.05 -2.23
C ARG A 85 -0.64 -20.71 -2.59
N PRO A 86 -0.89 -20.44 -3.88
CA PRO A 86 -1.67 -19.27 -4.28
C PRO A 86 -3.01 -19.24 -3.56
N VAL A 87 -3.41 -18.06 -3.07
CA VAL A 87 -4.70 -17.87 -2.41
C VAL A 87 -5.78 -17.62 -3.45
N GLU A 88 -6.96 -18.20 -3.24
CA GLU A 88 -8.13 -17.89 -4.06
C GLU A 88 -8.72 -16.53 -3.64
N CYS A 89 -8.26 -15.48 -4.32
CA CYS A 89 -8.68 -14.11 -4.06
C CYS A 89 -10.02 -13.79 -4.74
N PRO A 90 -11.04 -13.27 -4.03
CA PRO A 90 -12.23 -12.73 -4.67
C PRO A 90 -11.88 -11.57 -5.62
N GLU A 91 -12.57 -11.53 -6.76
CA GLU A 91 -12.58 -10.36 -7.63
C GLU A 91 -13.51 -9.30 -7.01
N VAL A 92 -13.09 -8.04 -7.02
CA VAL A 92 -13.84 -6.93 -6.43
C VAL A 92 -15.08 -6.65 -7.27
N GLU A 93 -16.24 -6.60 -6.62
CA GLU A 93 -17.51 -6.35 -7.29
C GLU A 93 -17.47 -5.02 -8.06
N GLY A 94 -17.97 -5.02 -9.29
CA GLY A 94 -17.98 -3.85 -10.16
C GLY A 94 -16.64 -3.50 -10.82
N ARG A 95 -15.55 -4.22 -10.52
CA ARG A 95 -14.24 -3.98 -11.17
C ARG A 95 -13.52 -5.26 -11.56
N ARG A 96 -13.70 -5.67 -12.82
CA ARG A 96 -12.92 -6.75 -13.42
C ARG A 96 -11.42 -6.44 -13.40
N GLY A 97 -10.61 -7.44 -13.08
CA GLY A 97 -9.16 -7.36 -12.99
C GLY A 97 -8.64 -6.82 -11.65
N LEU A 98 -9.52 -6.48 -10.70
CA LEU A 98 -9.15 -6.10 -9.34
C LEU A 98 -9.47 -7.24 -8.38
N PHE A 99 -8.47 -7.73 -7.66
CA PHE A 99 -8.59 -8.84 -6.72
C PHE A 99 -8.24 -8.38 -5.31
N LEU A 100 -8.79 -9.04 -4.31
CA LEU A 100 -8.44 -8.81 -2.91
C LEU A 100 -7.87 -10.09 -2.30
N LEU A 101 -6.70 -10.01 -1.68
CA LEU A 101 -6.23 -10.94 -0.66
C LEU A 101 -6.69 -10.41 0.71
N PRO A 102 -7.73 -11.02 1.31
CA PRO A 102 -8.33 -10.52 2.55
C PRO A 102 -7.35 -10.57 3.72
N GLY A 103 -7.46 -9.58 4.60
CA GLY A 103 -6.72 -9.49 5.85
C GLY A 103 -7.31 -10.40 6.91
N HIS A 104 -6.63 -10.51 8.05
CA HIS A 104 -7.12 -11.24 9.19
C HIS A 104 -6.65 -10.60 10.51
N VAL A 105 -7.53 -10.43 11.49
CA VAL A 105 -7.21 -9.77 12.79
C VAL A 105 -6.09 -10.47 13.55
N GLY A 106 -6.10 -11.80 13.56
CA GLY A 106 -5.03 -12.63 14.12
C GLY A 106 -3.68 -12.55 13.39
N LEU A 107 -3.54 -11.79 12.29
CA LEU A 107 -2.23 -11.58 11.66
C LEU A 107 -1.22 -10.97 12.65
N ALA A 108 -1.70 -10.18 13.61
CA ALA A 108 -0.88 -9.64 14.71
C ALA A 108 -0.20 -10.73 15.56
N GLU A 109 -0.74 -11.94 15.63
CA GLU A 109 -0.14 -13.07 16.36
C GLU A 109 1.21 -13.48 15.76
N TYR A 110 1.37 -13.32 14.44
CA TYR A 110 2.58 -13.68 13.71
C TYR A 110 3.69 -12.63 13.80
N GLU A 111 3.38 -11.44 14.31
CA GLU A 111 4.35 -10.34 14.41
C GLU A 111 5.50 -10.68 15.36
N VAL A 112 5.20 -11.33 16.49
CA VAL A 112 6.21 -11.72 17.49
C VAL A 112 7.19 -12.74 16.90
N GLN A 113 6.67 -13.78 16.25
CA GLN A 113 7.50 -14.84 15.69
C GLN A 113 8.35 -14.35 14.51
N LEU A 114 7.78 -13.47 13.66
CA LEU A 114 8.53 -12.82 12.59
C LEU A 114 9.64 -11.91 13.16
N GLY A 115 9.36 -11.17 14.23
CA GLY A 115 10.36 -10.34 14.91
C GLY A 115 11.54 -11.14 15.44
N LEU A 116 11.28 -12.27 16.09
CA LEU A 116 12.34 -13.19 16.52
C LEU A 116 13.17 -13.69 15.33
N ALA A 117 12.52 -14.04 14.21
CA ALA A 117 13.22 -14.47 13.00
C ALA A 117 14.12 -13.36 12.42
N GLN A 118 13.65 -12.10 12.47
CA GLN A 118 14.38 -10.93 11.99
C GLN A 118 15.55 -10.55 12.90
N GLU A 119 15.41 -10.64 14.22
CA GLU A 119 16.47 -10.30 15.18
C GLU A 119 17.56 -11.37 15.21
N LEU A 120 17.16 -12.65 15.23
CA LEU A 120 18.08 -13.77 15.34
C LEU A 120 18.75 -14.12 14.01
N THR A 121 18.36 -13.47 12.91
CA THR A 121 19.06 -13.41 11.61
C THR A 121 19.73 -14.74 11.24
N GLY A 122 18.95 -15.82 11.14
CA GLY A 122 19.46 -17.12 10.70
C GLY A 122 20.13 -18.00 11.77
N SER A 123 20.20 -17.56 13.02
CA SER A 123 20.75 -18.38 14.13
C SER A 123 19.83 -19.53 14.52
N ILE A 124 18.55 -19.47 14.14
CA ILE A 124 17.54 -20.50 14.41
C ILE A 124 16.99 -21.02 13.08
N GLN A 125 17.40 -22.25 12.72
CA GLN A 125 16.98 -22.91 11.48
C GLN A 125 15.47 -23.09 11.38
N ALA A 126 14.78 -23.35 12.51
CA ALA A 126 13.33 -23.48 12.54
C ALA A 126 12.60 -22.20 12.09
N LEU A 127 13.26 -21.04 12.12
CA LEU A 127 12.67 -19.76 11.72
C LEU A 127 13.08 -19.30 10.32
N GLN A 128 13.89 -20.08 9.59
CA GLN A 128 14.49 -19.64 8.33
C GLN A 128 13.46 -19.31 7.23
N ASN A 129 12.28 -19.93 7.29
CA ASN A 129 11.25 -19.77 6.27
C ASN A 129 10.38 -18.51 6.47
N LEU A 130 10.35 -17.92 7.68
CA LEU A 130 9.41 -16.83 7.98
C LEU A 130 9.73 -15.54 7.22
N PRO A 131 11.00 -15.08 7.15
CA PRO A 131 11.33 -13.81 6.51
C PRO A 131 10.96 -13.72 5.02
N GLY A 132 10.95 -14.83 4.29
CA GLY A 132 10.56 -14.84 2.87
C GLY A 132 9.08 -15.19 2.63
N ALA A 133 8.36 -15.69 3.64
CA ALA A 133 7.03 -16.26 3.48
C ALA A 133 5.99 -15.26 2.94
N ILE A 134 5.96 -14.03 3.47
CA ILE A 134 4.95 -13.03 3.09
C ILE A 134 5.12 -12.60 1.62
N ARG A 135 6.35 -12.21 1.22
CA ARG A 135 6.69 -11.89 -0.18
C ARG A 135 6.37 -13.06 -1.10
N HIS A 136 6.78 -14.26 -0.72
CA HIS A 136 6.54 -15.45 -1.52
C HIS A 136 5.04 -15.68 -1.74
N LEU A 137 4.23 -15.62 -0.68
CA LEU A 137 2.79 -15.86 -0.75
C LEU A 137 2.08 -14.91 -1.71
N TYR A 138 2.28 -13.59 -1.56
CA TYR A 138 1.60 -12.65 -2.46
C TYR A 138 2.18 -12.72 -3.88
N THR A 139 3.44 -13.15 -4.05
CA THR A 139 4.05 -13.35 -5.37
C THR A 139 3.39 -14.50 -6.12
N ILE A 140 3.33 -15.70 -5.53
CA ILE A 140 2.70 -16.86 -6.16
C ILE A 140 1.19 -16.64 -6.38
N THR A 141 0.54 -15.87 -5.50
CA THR A 141 -0.86 -15.49 -5.65
C THR A 141 -1.05 -14.52 -6.81
N ALA A 142 -0.20 -13.50 -6.91
CA ALA A 142 -0.24 -12.55 -8.01
C ALA A 142 0.08 -13.22 -9.36
N ASP A 143 1.03 -14.15 -9.40
CA ASP A 143 1.36 -14.91 -10.61
C ASP A 143 0.18 -15.77 -11.08
N ALA A 144 -0.49 -16.47 -10.16
CA ALA A 144 -1.70 -17.25 -10.47
C ALA A 144 -2.85 -16.37 -11.00
N LEU A 145 -2.93 -15.13 -10.54
CA LEU A 145 -3.88 -14.12 -11.01
C LEU A 145 -3.38 -13.32 -12.21
N ALA A 146 -2.19 -13.61 -12.74
CA ALA A 146 -1.51 -12.81 -13.77
C ALA A 146 -1.56 -11.30 -13.46
N ALA A 147 -1.33 -10.91 -12.20
CA ALA A 147 -1.41 -9.53 -11.76
C ALA A 147 -0.17 -8.73 -12.17
N ASP A 148 -0.40 -7.56 -12.75
CA ASP A 148 0.64 -6.58 -13.07
C ASP A 148 1.14 -5.90 -11.80
N TYR A 149 0.23 -5.56 -10.89
CA TYR A 149 0.52 -4.84 -9.65
C TYR A 149 -0.01 -5.57 -8.41
N VAL A 150 0.75 -5.46 -7.31
CA VAL A 150 0.30 -5.80 -5.96
C VAL A 150 0.33 -4.53 -5.13
N ILE A 151 -0.80 -4.13 -4.56
CA ILE A 151 -0.89 -2.97 -3.66
C ILE A 151 -1.01 -3.48 -2.23
N LEU A 152 -0.03 -3.14 -1.40
CA LEU A 152 0.07 -3.61 -0.02
C LEU A 152 -0.43 -2.49 0.91
N ASP A 153 -1.58 -2.70 1.56
CA ASP A 153 -2.09 -1.81 2.62
C ASP A 153 -1.56 -2.27 3.97
N LEU A 154 -0.92 -1.34 4.68
CA LEU A 154 -0.16 -1.62 5.89
C LEU A 154 -0.70 -0.84 7.08
N SER A 155 -0.55 -1.42 8.28
CA SER A 155 -0.85 -0.73 9.53
C SER A 155 0.11 0.46 9.76
N PRO A 156 -0.22 1.41 10.67
CA PRO A 156 0.73 2.48 11.03
C PRO A 156 1.88 2.01 11.93
N GLY A 157 1.92 0.73 12.32
CA GLY A 157 2.96 0.20 13.21
C GLY A 157 4.36 0.23 12.60
N LEU A 158 5.38 0.17 13.45
CA LEU A 158 6.79 -0.01 13.05
C LEU A 158 7.29 -1.43 13.34
N GLY A 159 6.38 -2.38 13.51
CA GLY A 159 6.73 -3.75 13.87
C GLY A 159 7.13 -4.61 12.67
N SER A 160 7.36 -5.89 12.95
CA SER A 160 8.11 -6.80 12.09
C SER A 160 7.43 -7.12 10.77
N ILE A 161 6.09 -7.11 10.73
CA ILE A 161 5.32 -7.34 9.49
C ILE A 161 5.54 -6.17 8.53
N ASN A 162 5.37 -4.94 8.99
CA ASN A 162 5.57 -3.75 8.15
C ASN A 162 7.03 -3.61 7.72
N GLN A 163 7.98 -3.87 8.62
CA GLN A 163 9.40 -3.95 8.27
C GLN A 163 9.63 -4.96 7.14
N ASN A 164 9.12 -6.18 7.27
CA ASN A 164 9.31 -7.24 6.29
C ASN A 164 8.75 -6.85 4.93
N ILE A 165 7.49 -6.38 4.91
CA ILE A 165 6.80 -6.04 3.67
C ILE A 165 7.45 -4.84 2.99
N VAL A 166 7.74 -3.75 3.72
CA VAL A 166 8.36 -2.56 3.13
C VAL A 166 9.78 -2.86 2.63
N ALA A 167 10.58 -3.60 3.39
CA ALA A 167 11.97 -3.88 3.01
C ALA A 167 12.09 -4.83 1.80
N THR A 168 11.05 -5.62 1.51
CA THR A 168 11.02 -6.60 0.41
C THR A 168 10.08 -6.21 -0.74
N ALA A 169 9.41 -5.05 -0.64
CA ALA A 169 8.59 -4.53 -1.72
C ALA A 169 9.44 -3.89 -2.83
N ASP A 170 8.90 -3.83 -4.04
CA ASP A 170 9.58 -3.19 -5.18
C ASP A 170 9.49 -1.66 -5.09
N TYR A 171 8.36 -1.15 -4.57
CA TYR A 171 8.08 0.27 -4.52
C TYR A 171 7.48 0.72 -3.19
N LEU A 172 7.76 1.98 -2.82
CA LEU A 172 7.19 2.66 -1.66
C LEU A 172 6.44 3.93 -2.08
N ILE A 173 5.18 4.04 -1.67
CA ILE A 173 4.42 5.28 -1.65
C ILE A 173 4.20 5.69 -0.19
N VAL A 174 4.37 6.97 0.12
CA VAL A 174 4.16 7.51 1.47
C VAL A 174 2.96 8.46 1.51
N PRO A 175 1.77 7.99 1.92
CA PRO A 175 0.61 8.84 2.16
C PRO A 175 0.84 9.77 3.34
N THR A 176 0.50 11.06 3.23
CA THR A 176 0.64 12.07 4.28
C THR A 176 -0.62 12.95 4.36
N THR A 177 -0.77 13.69 5.45
CA THR A 177 -1.77 14.75 5.60
C THR A 177 -1.06 16.05 5.99
N PRO A 178 -1.61 17.23 5.65
CA PRO A 178 -0.95 18.52 5.91
C PRO A 178 -1.06 18.93 7.38
N ASP A 179 -0.31 18.25 8.24
CA ASP A 179 -0.19 18.58 9.66
C ASP A 179 1.17 18.18 10.23
N VAL A 180 1.46 18.69 11.44
CA VAL A 180 2.75 18.48 12.14
C VAL A 180 3.07 16.99 12.33
N PHE A 181 2.08 16.15 12.63
CA PHE A 181 2.31 14.74 12.90
C PHE A 181 2.77 13.99 11.64
N SER A 182 2.34 14.42 10.46
CA SER A 182 2.83 13.83 9.21
C SER A 182 4.28 14.21 8.91
N VAL A 183 4.72 15.41 9.29
CA VAL A 183 6.14 15.80 9.22
C VAL A 183 6.96 14.96 10.19
N MET A 184 6.51 14.82 11.44
CA MET A 184 7.17 13.95 12.43
C MET A 184 7.24 12.48 12.00
N ALA A 185 6.23 12.01 11.28
CA ALA A 185 6.19 10.66 10.73
C ALA A 185 7.25 10.46 9.64
N LEU A 186 7.40 11.41 8.70
CA LEU A 186 8.47 11.39 7.70
C LEU A 186 9.86 11.36 8.35
N ASP A 187 10.08 12.15 9.40
CA ASP A 187 11.33 12.15 10.16
C ASP A 187 11.57 10.83 10.91
N SER A 188 10.50 10.16 11.36
CA SER A 188 10.59 8.81 11.90
C SER A 188 10.97 7.81 10.82
N MET A 189 10.33 7.90 9.65
CA MET A 189 10.57 7.03 8.51
C MET A 189 12.01 7.13 8.01
N SER A 190 12.60 8.33 7.95
CA SER A 190 14.00 8.52 7.56
C SER A 190 15.00 7.81 8.48
N ARG A 191 14.61 7.52 9.73
CA ARG A 191 15.43 6.74 10.69
C ARG A 191 15.23 5.24 10.59
N VAL A 192 14.01 4.78 10.28
CA VAL A 192 13.69 3.33 10.28
C VAL A 192 13.97 2.66 8.94
N LEU A 193 13.72 3.34 7.81
CA LEU A 193 13.90 2.74 6.48
C LEU A 193 15.33 2.24 6.22
N PRO A 194 16.40 2.97 6.60
CA PRO A 194 17.77 2.44 6.47
C PRO A 194 17.98 1.15 7.26
N ARG A 195 17.44 1.06 8.48
CA ARG A 195 17.55 -0.14 9.31
C ARG A 195 16.85 -1.34 8.67
N TRP A 196 15.66 -1.11 8.12
CA TRP A 196 14.88 -2.14 7.41
C TRP A 196 15.59 -2.60 6.14
N HIS A 197 16.17 -1.66 5.38
CA HIS A 197 16.95 -1.97 4.19
C HIS A 197 18.20 -2.79 4.51
N SER A 198 19.02 -2.37 5.49
CA SER A 198 20.19 -3.13 5.92
C SER A 198 19.83 -4.50 6.50
N TRP A 199 18.63 -4.66 7.07
CA TRP A 199 18.12 -5.97 7.46
C TRP A 199 17.86 -6.85 6.24
N ALA A 200 17.21 -6.33 5.19
CA ALA A 200 16.94 -7.10 3.97
C ALA A 200 18.23 -7.44 3.19
N GLU A 201 19.20 -6.53 3.10
CA GLU A 201 20.50 -6.80 2.47
C GLU A 201 21.26 -7.93 3.19
N ARG A 202 21.33 -7.85 4.52
CA ARG A 202 21.97 -8.91 5.32
C ARG A 202 21.20 -10.22 5.19
N SER A 203 19.87 -10.20 5.31
CA SER A 203 19.07 -11.43 5.27
C SER A 203 19.16 -12.12 3.91
N SER A 204 19.05 -11.38 2.81
CA SER A 204 19.12 -11.94 1.45
C SER A 204 20.50 -12.46 1.04
N SER A 205 21.58 -12.02 1.70
CA SER A 205 22.94 -12.49 1.44
C SER A 205 23.36 -13.71 2.28
N MET A 206 22.55 -14.12 3.26
CA MET A 206 22.86 -15.28 4.09
C MET A 206 22.41 -16.59 3.45
N GLN A 207 23.32 -17.56 3.41
CA GLN A 207 23.08 -18.89 2.85
C GLN A 207 21.83 -19.57 3.44
N ILE A 208 21.62 -19.48 4.75
CA ILE A 208 20.45 -20.10 5.41
C ILE A 208 19.11 -19.59 4.87
N PHE A 209 19.04 -18.33 4.47
CA PHE A 209 17.83 -17.75 3.89
C PHE A 209 17.77 -17.97 2.37
N GLN A 210 18.90 -18.09 1.68
CA GLN A 210 18.92 -18.44 0.25
C GLN A 210 18.48 -19.89 -0.01
N GLU A 211 18.81 -20.80 0.91
CA GLU A 211 18.45 -22.23 0.85
C GLU A 211 17.10 -22.54 1.51
N ALA A 212 16.45 -21.55 2.13
CA ALA A 212 15.13 -21.71 2.74
C ALA A 212 14.06 -22.05 1.68
N ALA A 213 12.95 -22.66 2.12
CA ALA A 213 11.83 -22.96 1.22
C ALA A 213 11.23 -21.68 0.62
N TYR A 214 11.29 -20.57 1.37
CA TYR A 214 10.86 -19.25 0.94
C TYR A 214 12.04 -18.29 1.10
N PRO A 215 12.87 -18.12 0.06
CA PRO A 215 14.04 -17.27 0.16
C PRO A 215 13.69 -15.79 0.36
N VAL A 216 14.54 -15.08 1.11
CA VAL A 216 14.42 -13.63 1.26
C VAL A 216 14.92 -12.97 -0.03
N SER A 217 14.04 -12.24 -0.71
CA SER A 217 14.41 -11.48 -1.90
C SER A 217 15.44 -10.39 -1.57
N SER A 218 16.40 -10.19 -2.47
CA SER A 218 17.29 -9.03 -2.41
C SER A 218 16.47 -7.74 -2.45
N PRO A 219 16.81 -6.73 -1.64
CA PRO A 219 16.04 -5.50 -1.58
C PRO A 219 16.12 -4.74 -2.91
N SER A 220 14.97 -4.51 -3.53
CA SER A 220 14.80 -3.75 -4.78
C SER A 220 14.06 -2.43 -4.58
N LEU A 221 13.72 -2.08 -3.34
CA LEU A 221 12.80 -1.00 -2.99
C LEU A 221 13.16 0.33 -3.67
N LYS A 222 12.20 0.91 -4.39
CA LYS A 222 12.28 2.24 -4.99
C LYS A 222 11.18 3.15 -4.46
N PHE A 223 11.54 4.35 -4.07
CA PHE A 223 10.59 5.37 -3.64
C PHE A 223 9.86 5.96 -4.84
N LEU A 224 8.53 5.86 -4.87
CA LEU A 224 7.72 6.49 -5.92
C LEU A 224 7.40 7.94 -5.59
N GLY A 225 7.18 8.25 -4.31
CA GLY A 225 6.87 9.61 -3.87
C GLY A 225 5.88 9.65 -2.71
N VAL A 226 5.45 10.87 -2.41
CA VAL A 226 4.44 11.16 -1.38
C VAL A 226 3.08 11.50 -2.01
N ILE A 227 2.02 11.22 -1.27
CA ILE A 227 0.66 11.69 -1.60
C ILE A 227 0.18 12.54 -0.43
N VAL A 228 -0.12 13.82 -0.68
CA VAL A 228 -0.61 14.74 0.38
C VAL A 228 -2.14 14.76 0.35
N GLN A 229 -2.79 14.40 1.45
CA GLN A 229 -4.23 14.12 1.49
C GLN A 229 -4.98 14.91 2.55
N ARG A 230 -6.33 14.94 2.44
CA ARG A 230 -7.26 15.45 3.45
C ARG A 230 -7.13 16.95 3.77
N TYR A 231 -6.65 17.75 2.82
CA TYR A 231 -6.68 19.21 2.95
C TYR A 231 -8.03 19.77 2.49
N ARG A 232 -8.40 20.93 3.03
CA ARG A 232 -9.57 21.67 2.53
C ARG A 232 -9.14 22.66 1.46
N THR A 233 -9.99 22.80 0.45
CA THR A 233 -9.79 23.73 -0.65
C THR A 233 -10.51 25.06 -0.41
N ARG A 234 -9.96 26.15 -0.93
CA ARG A 234 -10.64 27.44 -1.08
C ARG A 234 -10.37 27.93 -2.51
N SER A 235 -11.41 28.12 -3.31
CA SER A 235 -11.29 28.47 -4.73
C SER A 235 -10.41 27.51 -5.54
N ASN A 236 -10.61 26.19 -5.38
CA ASN A 236 -9.88 25.11 -6.06
C ASN A 236 -8.37 24.99 -5.80
N ALA A 237 -7.83 25.76 -4.84
CA ALA A 237 -6.48 25.59 -4.32
C ALA A 237 -6.51 25.14 -2.85
N PRO A 238 -5.45 24.52 -2.30
CA PRO A 238 -5.33 24.31 -0.86
C PRO A 238 -5.56 25.63 -0.12
N ALA A 239 -6.38 25.62 0.92
CA ALA A 239 -6.57 26.83 1.73
C ALA A 239 -5.20 27.27 2.28
N ARG A 240 -4.93 28.59 2.32
CA ARG A 240 -3.62 29.15 2.77
C ARG A 240 -3.10 28.53 4.07
N ALA A 241 -3.99 28.19 4.99
CA ALA A 241 -3.66 27.55 6.26
C ALA A 241 -2.96 26.17 6.13
N PHE A 242 -3.06 25.50 4.97
CA PHE A 242 -2.38 24.24 4.71
C PHE A 242 -1.06 24.41 3.95
N GLN A 243 -0.81 25.57 3.33
CA GLN A 243 0.39 25.76 2.51
C GLN A 243 1.67 25.58 3.33
N GLU A 244 1.70 26.12 4.56
CA GLU A 244 2.83 25.96 5.48
C GLU A 244 3.15 24.47 5.76
N TYR A 245 2.12 23.62 5.84
CA TYR A 245 2.30 22.19 6.04
C TYR A 245 2.71 21.45 4.77
N PHE A 246 2.26 21.89 3.60
CA PHE A 246 2.75 21.38 2.33
C PHE A 246 4.25 21.65 2.18
N ASP A 247 4.67 22.88 2.46
CA ASP A 247 6.07 23.29 2.40
C ASP A 247 6.90 22.53 3.45
N ALA A 248 6.37 22.32 4.67
CA ALA A 248 7.03 21.54 5.71
C ALA A 248 7.17 20.05 5.34
N ILE A 249 6.17 19.46 4.70
CA ILE A 249 6.23 18.09 4.18
C ILE A 249 7.29 17.99 3.09
N GLU A 250 7.28 18.90 2.12
CA GLU A 250 8.24 18.91 1.03
C GLU A 250 9.67 19.10 1.53
N LYS A 251 9.86 19.99 2.50
CA LYS A 251 11.13 20.17 3.21
C LYS A 251 11.57 18.91 3.92
N SER A 252 10.71 18.25 4.70
CA SER A 252 11.05 17.00 5.39
C SER A 252 11.36 15.86 4.41
N VAL A 253 10.62 15.76 3.30
CA VAL A 253 10.95 14.81 2.23
C VAL A 253 12.36 15.10 1.70
N THR A 254 12.64 16.34 1.32
CA THR A 254 13.87 16.71 0.63
C THR A 254 15.11 16.69 1.52
N GLU A 255 14.99 17.20 2.74
CA GLU A 255 16.12 17.35 3.67
C GLU A 255 16.34 16.12 4.56
N ASN A 256 15.28 15.35 4.85
CA ASN A 256 15.36 14.24 5.81
C ASN A 256 15.21 12.87 5.15
N LEU A 257 14.20 12.68 4.31
CA LEU A 257 13.88 11.35 3.74
C LEU A 257 14.74 11.00 2.52
N LEU A 258 14.84 11.89 1.53
CA LEU A 258 15.56 11.64 0.28
C LEU A 258 17.04 11.32 0.46
N PRO A 259 17.81 11.99 1.35
CA PRO A 259 19.22 11.64 1.54
C PRO A 259 19.38 10.19 1.98
N ARG A 260 18.50 9.71 2.86
CA ARG A 260 18.51 8.33 3.36
C ARG A 260 18.15 7.32 2.28
N LEU A 261 17.14 7.64 1.47
CA LEU A 261 16.76 6.82 0.32
C LEU A 261 17.88 6.78 -0.73
N SER A 262 18.58 7.90 -0.95
CA SER A 262 19.73 7.96 -1.85
C SER A 262 20.88 7.08 -1.35
N ASP A 263 21.21 7.15 -0.06
CA ASP A 263 22.25 6.31 0.57
C ASP A 263 21.94 4.81 0.41
N MET A 264 20.66 4.44 0.45
CA MET A 264 20.17 3.07 0.25
C MET A 264 20.08 2.66 -1.23
N GLY A 265 20.38 3.57 -2.18
CA GLY A 265 20.10 3.33 -3.60
C GLY A 265 18.62 3.13 -3.90
N ALA A 266 17.72 3.62 -3.05
CA ALA A 266 16.27 3.44 -3.12
C ALA A 266 15.52 4.54 -3.89
N LEU A 267 16.24 5.37 -4.66
CA LEU A 267 15.65 6.36 -5.56
C LEU A 267 15.59 5.80 -7.00
N LEU A 268 14.59 6.26 -7.75
CA LEU A 268 14.55 6.13 -9.20
C LEU A 268 15.53 7.11 -9.86
N ASP A 269 15.71 6.99 -11.17
CA ASP A 269 16.41 8.01 -11.95
C ASP A 269 15.69 9.36 -11.80
N ASN A 270 16.45 10.43 -11.53
CA ASN A 270 15.91 11.79 -11.39
C ASN A 270 15.09 12.21 -12.61
N LYS A 271 15.47 11.75 -13.82
CA LYS A 271 14.76 12.02 -15.05
C LYS A 271 13.32 11.48 -15.00
N LEU A 272 13.14 10.27 -14.47
CA LEU A 272 11.82 9.64 -14.35
C LEU A 272 10.89 10.45 -13.45
N TYR A 273 11.39 11.00 -12.34
CA TYR A 273 10.56 11.89 -11.52
C TYR A 273 10.19 13.14 -12.31
N SER A 274 11.18 13.88 -12.85
CA SER A 274 10.92 15.16 -13.54
C SER A 274 9.99 15.07 -14.75
N GLU A 275 9.98 13.94 -15.47
CA GLU A 275 9.10 13.74 -16.63
C GLU A 275 7.66 13.37 -16.24
N ASN A 276 7.43 12.98 -14.99
CA ASN A 276 6.14 12.45 -14.52
C ASN A 276 5.51 13.27 -13.38
N THR A 277 6.21 14.25 -12.82
CA THR A 277 5.70 15.09 -11.73
C THR A 277 5.87 16.57 -12.03
N ASP A 278 5.26 17.41 -11.21
CA ASP A 278 5.34 18.86 -11.36
C ASP A 278 6.75 19.36 -11.01
N GLU A 279 7.31 20.28 -11.79
CA GLU A 279 8.67 20.81 -11.60
C GLU A 279 8.92 21.35 -10.18
N ASN A 280 7.88 21.94 -9.58
CA ASN A 280 7.91 22.49 -8.23
C ASN A 280 7.47 21.50 -7.14
N ALA A 281 7.32 20.21 -7.46
CA ALA A 281 6.91 19.18 -6.52
C ALA A 281 7.31 17.78 -7.01
N ILE A 282 8.60 17.61 -7.32
CA ILE A 282 9.14 16.46 -8.06
C ILE A 282 8.81 15.11 -7.42
N TYR A 283 8.68 15.04 -6.10
CA TYR A 283 8.39 13.80 -5.36
C TYR A 283 6.94 13.67 -4.91
N ARG A 284 6.05 14.59 -5.30
CA ARG A 284 4.63 14.57 -4.93
C ARG A 284 3.81 13.95 -6.05
N LEU A 285 3.39 12.70 -5.83
CA LEU A 285 2.61 11.93 -6.79
C LEU A 285 1.20 12.50 -7.00
N ALA A 286 0.56 12.94 -5.93
CA ALA A 286 -0.76 13.57 -6.00
C ALA A 286 -1.05 14.43 -4.77
N SER A 287 -1.98 15.37 -4.93
CA SER A 287 -2.63 16.10 -3.84
C SER A 287 -4.11 15.79 -3.88
N ILE A 288 -4.64 15.19 -2.81
CA ILE A 288 -6.03 14.73 -2.72
C ILE A 288 -6.75 15.53 -1.62
N SER A 289 -7.70 16.36 -2.01
CA SER A 289 -8.54 17.09 -1.04
C SER A 289 -9.43 16.13 -0.25
N ASP A 290 -9.97 16.61 0.88
CA ASP A 290 -10.91 15.81 1.67
C ASP A 290 -12.15 15.42 0.84
N PHE A 291 -12.51 14.13 0.87
CA PHE A 291 -13.67 13.60 0.15
C PHE A 291 -15.00 14.08 0.74
N ASN A 292 -15.00 14.70 1.92
CA ASN A 292 -16.17 15.13 2.67
C ASN A 292 -17.15 13.95 2.82
N ALA A 293 -18.43 14.16 2.48
CA ALA A 293 -19.44 13.11 2.56
C ALA A 293 -19.26 11.98 1.53
N LEU A 294 -18.43 12.14 0.49
CA LEU A 294 -18.27 11.10 -0.54
C LEU A 294 -17.59 9.85 0.00
N ILE A 295 -16.73 9.95 1.02
CA ILE A 295 -16.07 8.76 1.58
C ILE A 295 -17.06 7.80 2.23
N ALA A 296 -18.09 8.32 2.91
CA ALA A 296 -19.13 7.50 3.51
C ALA A 296 -19.94 6.77 2.42
N ASN A 297 -20.31 7.48 1.35
CA ASN A 297 -21.01 6.87 0.21
C ASN A 297 -20.13 5.81 -0.48
N SER A 298 -18.82 6.06 -0.60
CA SER A 298 -17.86 5.13 -1.18
C SER A 298 -17.80 3.82 -0.40
N GLN A 299 -17.71 3.90 0.93
CA GLN A 299 -17.69 2.73 1.81
C GLN A 299 -19.02 1.96 1.79
N GLN A 300 -20.15 2.66 1.83
CA GLN A 300 -21.48 2.04 1.84
C GLN A 300 -21.79 1.27 0.55
N ASN A 301 -21.23 1.70 -0.58
CA ASN A 301 -21.52 1.13 -1.90
C ASN A 301 -20.31 0.39 -2.52
N GLN A 302 -19.24 0.16 -1.74
CA GLN A 302 -18.02 -0.51 -2.20
C GLN A 302 -17.50 0.05 -3.53
N THR A 303 -17.66 1.35 -3.75
CA THR A 303 -17.40 2.04 -5.02
C THR A 303 -16.39 3.15 -4.76
N PRO A 304 -15.34 3.34 -5.58
CA PRO A 304 -14.38 4.42 -5.37
C PRO A 304 -15.06 5.78 -5.51
N VAL A 305 -14.52 6.80 -4.84
CA VAL A 305 -15.15 8.13 -4.73
C VAL A 305 -15.41 8.79 -6.09
N PHE A 306 -14.60 8.45 -7.09
CA PHE A 306 -14.65 8.99 -8.44
C PHE A 306 -15.56 8.22 -9.41
N SER A 307 -16.19 7.13 -8.95
CA SER A 307 -17.15 6.32 -9.70
C SER A 307 -18.53 6.29 -9.05
N LEU A 308 -18.73 7.07 -7.98
CA LEU A 308 -20.03 7.18 -7.33
C LEU A 308 -21.08 7.76 -8.27
N THR A 309 -22.23 7.09 -8.31
CA THR A 309 -23.39 7.49 -9.12
C THR A 309 -24.32 8.41 -8.35
N LYS A 310 -25.28 9.01 -9.06
CA LYS A 310 -26.29 9.88 -8.45
C LYS A 310 -27.17 9.13 -7.47
N GLU A 311 -27.50 7.89 -7.82
CA GLU A 311 -28.32 6.97 -7.05
C GLU A 311 -27.64 6.62 -5.72
N GLN A 312 -26.33 6.37 -5.75
CA GLN A 312 -25.53 6.02 -4.56
C GLN A 312 -25.34 7.21 -3.60
N VAL A 313 -25.25 8.43 -4.10
CA VAL A 313 -25.02 9.64 -3.28
C VAL A 313 -26.31 10.24 -2.72
N GLN A 314 -27.48 9.90 -3.30
CA GLN A 314 -28.81 10.32 -2.86
C GLN A 314 -28.96 11.86 -2.69
N ARG A 315 -28.31 12.65 -3.55
CA ARG A 315 -28.42 14.12 -3.59
C ARG A 315 -29.16 14.59 -4.83
N GLY A 316 -30.00 15.61 -4.68
CA GLY A 316 -30.77 16.24 -5.76
C GLY A 316 -30.40 17.71 -6.02
N GLY A 317 -30.85 18.23 -7.17
CA GLY A 317 -30.76 19.66 -7.52
C GLY A 317 -29.33 20.20 -7.61
N ALA A 318 -29.12 21.48 -7.25
CA ALA A 318 -27.83 22.16 -7.34
C ALA A 318 -26.73 21.51 -6.47
N ALA A 319 -27.10 20.82 -5.40
CA ALA A 319 -26.15 20.09 -4.56
C ALA A 319 -25.55 18.86 -5.27
N TRP A 320 -26.30 18.25 -6.20
CA TRP A 320 -25.78 17.18 -7.05
C TRP A 320 -24.71 17.70 -8.00
N ASN A 321 -24.96 18.82 -8.71
CA ASN A 321 -24.01 19.36 -9.69
C ASN A 321 -22.62 19.62 -9.06
N ILE A 322 -22.57 20.24 -7.88
CA ILE A 322 -21.32 20.47 -7.14
C ILE A 322 -20.65 19.13 -6.77
N THR A 323 -21.46 18.14 -6.38
CA THR A 323 -20.95 16.81 -6.01
C THR A 323 -20.40 16.08 -7.23
N GLU A 324 -21.08 16.16 -8.38
CA GLU A 324 -20.65 15.59 -9.65
C GLU A 324 -19.34 16.22 -10.14
N ASP A 325 -19.20 17.54 -10.01
CA ASP A 325 -17.95 18.24 -10.35
C ASP A 325 -16.79 17.77 -9.46
N ASN A 326 -17.03 17.56 -8.15
CA ASN A 326 -16.02 17.00 -7.25
C ASN A 326 -15.65 15.55 -7.64
N ILE A 327 -16.63 14.71 -7.99
CA ILE A 327 -16.40 13.33 -8.45
C ILE A 327 -15.51 13.33 -9.71
N LYS A 328 -15.79 14.22 -10.69
CA LYS A 328 -14.97 14.40 -11.89
C LYS A 328 -13.56 14.88 -11.57
N ALA A 329 -13.42 15.81 -10.62
CA ALA A 329 -12.11 16.28 -10.18
C ALA A 329 -11.30 15.14 -9.51
N PHE A 330 -11.92 14.34 -8.65
CA PHE A 330 -11.25 13.18 -8.05
C PHE A 330 -10.87 12.13 -9.10
N ARG A 331 -11.72 11.90 -10.11
CA ARG A 331 -11.39 11.02 -11.25
C ARG A 331 -10.09 11.46 -11.92
N ALA A 332 -9.99 12.73 -12.30
CA ALA A 332 -8.79 13.26 -12.94
C ALA A 332 -7.55 13.11 -12.05
N VAL A 333 -7.68 13.31 -10.73
CA VAL A 333 -6.56 13.11 -9.78
C VAL A 333 -6.10 11.66 -9.75
N PHE A 334 -7.01 10.69 -9.67
CA PHE A 334 -6.65 9.26 -9.62
C PHE A 334 -6.18 8.73 -10.99
N GLU A 335 -6.75 9.19 -12.10
CA GLU A 335 -6.26 8.86 -13.45
C GLU A 335 -4.81 9.33 -13.63
N ASN A 336 -4.51 10.57 -13.25
CA ASN A 336 -3.15 11.10 -13.28
C ASN A 336 -2.22 10.34 -12.34
N LEU A 337 -2.65 10.04 -11.11
CA LEU A 337 -1.87 9.25 -10.16
C LEU A 337 -1.52 7.86 -10.73
N ALA A 338 -2.51 7.16 -11.30
CA ALA A 338 -2.31 5.84 -11.91
C ALA A 338 -1.35 5.91 -13.11
N ASN A 339 -1.53 6.88 -14.00
CA ASN A 339 -0.63 7.11 -15.14
C ASN A 339 0.82 7.37 -14.67
N ARG A 340 1.00 8.23 -13.66
CA ARG A 340 2.32 8.51 -13.06
C ARG A 340 2.95 7.24 -12.51
N ILE A 341 2.19 6.42 -11.79
CA ILE A 341 2.69 5.15 -11.25
C ILE A 341 3.08 4.19 -12.37
N VAL A 342 2.25 4.02 -13.40
CA VAL A 342 2.59 3.18 -14.54
C VAL A 342 3.88 3.64 -15.21
N ASN A 343 4.04 4.95 -15.45
CA ASN A 343 5.26 5.48 -16.08
C ASN A 343 6.51 5.30 -15.21
N LEU A 344 6.42 5.62 -13.91
CA LEU A 344 7.54 5.49 -12.97
C LEU A 344 7.98 4.04 -12.75
N THR A 345 7.08 3.09 -12.98
CA THR A 345 7.34 1.66 -12.75
C THR A 345 7.68 0.90 -14.04
N ASN A 346 7.32 1.41 -15.22
CA ASN A 346 7.60 0.75 -16.52
C ASN A 346 9.11 0.60 -16.83
N ASP A 347 9.96 1.54 -16.42
CA ASP A 347 11.38 1.56 -16.84
C ASP A 347 12.25 0.52 -16.10
N ASN A 348 11.80 0.05 -14.93
CA ASN A 348 12.47 -1.02 -14.19
C ASN A 348 12.23 -2.41 -14.80
N ALA A 349 11.15 -2.59 -15.58
CA ALA A 349 10.88 -3.86 -16.26
C ALA A 349 11.93 -4.16 -17.35
N ALA A 350 12.53 -3.12 -17.94
CA ALA A 350 13.56 -3.25 -18.98
C ALA A 350 14.98 -3.52 -18.43
N ARG A 351 15.20 -3.39 -17.11
CA ARG A 351 16.53 -3.59 -16.48
C ARG A 351 16.69 -4.96 -15.80
N ILE A 352 15.62 -5.76 -15.73
CA ILE A 352 15.59 -7.08 -15.09
C ILE A 352 15.38 -8.22 -16.12
N SER A 353 15.08 -7.89 -17.38
CA SER A 353 15.20 -8.78 -18.54
C SER A 353 16.62 -8.74 -19.12
#